data_AF-V2WL56-F1
#
_entry.id   AF-V2WL56-F1
#
_cell.length_a   1.000
_cell.length_b   1.000
_cell.length_c   1.000
_cell.angle_alpha   90.00
_cell.angle_beta   90.00
_cell.angle_gamma   90.00
#
_symmetry.space_group_name_H-M   'P 1'
#
loop_
_entity.id
_entity.type
_entity.pdbx_description
1 polymer ?
#
loop_
_entity_poly.entity_id
_entity_poly.type
_entity_poly.pdbx_seq_one_letter_code
_entity_poly.pdbx_strand_id
1 'polypeptide(L)'
;YRVAQVQVIFSLPSWLLEQLFTIDQQSHVPQHLAYVEWFMQFAQSPKGPHGLYKIRSSFNSKGYQDSTIVPVMAFRHSIHLYPKFGSAVLPEWTSSSVLDDTKQFYVNSFSDCCCK
;
A
#
# COMPACT_ATOMS: atom_id res chain seq x y z
N TYR A 1 11.22 0.92 3.93
CA TYR A 1 9.74 0.90 3.95
C TYR A 1 9.21 0.75 2.54
N ARG A 2 8.06 0.09 2.37
CA ARG A 2 7.37 -0.08 1.08
C ARG A 2 5.95 0.44 1.24
N VAL A 3 5.39 1.01 0.18
CA VAL A 3 4.02 1.51 0.14
C VAL A 3 3.09 0.42 -0.35
N ALA A 4 1.90 0.33 0.24
CA ALA A 4 0.82 -0.53 -0.21
C ALA A 4 -0.51 0.22 -0.17
N GLN A 5 -1.42 -0.15 -1.07
CA GLN A 5 -2.83 0.23 -1.03
C GLN A 5 -3.60 -0.87 -0.31
N VAL A 6 -4.38 -0.50 0.70
CA VAL A 6 -5.27 -1.44 1.39
C VAL A 6 -6.57 -1.55 0.60
N GLN A 7 -6.91 -2.75 0.14
CA GLN A 7 -8.19 -2.98 -0.56
C GLN A 7 -9.28 -3.44 0.40
N VAL A 8 -8.94 -4.31 1.34
CA VAL A 8 -9.89 -4.82 2.34
C VAL A 8 -9.19 -5.19 3.64
N ILE A 9 -9.85 -4.89 4.75
CA ILE A 9 -9.48 -5.35 6.10
C ILE A 9 -10.51 -6.38 6.53
N PHE A 10 -10.05 -7.50 7.05
CA PHE A 10 -10.91 -8.61 7.45
C PHE A 10 -10.32 -9.36 8.65
N SER A 11 -11.15 -10.20 9.25
CA SER A 11 -10.74 -11.14 10.30
C SER A 11 -11.09 -12.55 9.83
N LEU A 12 -10.25 -13.52 10.15
CA LEU A 12 -10.55 -14.92 9.87
C LEU A 12 -11.35 -15.52 11.02
N PRO A 13 -12.24 -16.47 10.75
CA PRO A 13 -12.92 -17.22 11.81
C PRO A 13 -11.91 -18.05 12.61
N SER A 14 -12.18 -18.27 13.90
CA SER A 14 -11.25 -18.92 14.83
C SER A 14 -10.80 -20.32 14.36
N TRP A 15 -11.72 -21.13 13.83
CA TRP A 15 -11.39 -22.46 13.32
C TRP A 15 -10.35 -22.44 12.18
N LEU A 16 -10.32 -21.38 11.37
CA LEU A 16 -9.36 -21.23 10.29
C LEU A 16 -8.01 -20.74 10.82
N LEU A 17 -8.02 -19.88 11.85
CA LEU A 17 -6.79 -19.46 12.54
C LEU A 17 -6.09 -20.65 13.20
N GLU A 18 -6.85 -21.55 13.83
CA GLU A 18 -6.32 -22.79 14.42
C GLU A 18 -5.68 -23.74 13.40
N GLN A 19 -6.13 -23.70 12.13
CA GLN A 19 -5.53 -24.49 11.04
C GLN A 19 -4.29 -23.84 10.44
N LEU A 20 -4.25 -22.50 10.36
CA LEU A 20 -3.18 -21.77 9.70
C LEU A 20 -1.96 -21.52 10.60
N PHE A 21 -2.15 -21.44 11.91
CA PHE A 21 -1.10 -21.13 12.87
C PHE A 21 -0.84 -22.33 13.77
N THR A 22 0.44 -22.69 13.92
CA THR A 22 0.87 -23.76 14.83
C THR A 22 0.76 -23.32 16.30
N ILE A 23 0.78 -24.28 17.22
CA ILE A 23 0.60 -24.04 18.67
C ILE A 23 1.63 -23.02 19.21
N ASP A 24 2.86 -23.06 18.71
CA ASP A 24 3.95 -22.13 19.03
C ASP A 24 3.74 -20.70 18.48
N GLN A 25 2.83 -20.50 17.53
CA GLN A 25 2.48 -19.21 16.93
C GLN A 25 1.21 -18.57 17.55
N GLN A 26 0.50 -19.28 18.45
CA GLN A 26 -0.81 -18.85 18.97
C GLN A 26 -0.76 -17.50 19.70
N SER A 27 0.33 -17.19 20.41
CA SER A 27 0.49 -15.91 21.12
C SER A 27 0.62 -14.69 20.19
N HIS A 28 0.83 -14.90 18.89
CA HIS A 28 1.04 -13.86 17.89
C HIS A 28 0.05 -13.89 16.72
N VAL A 29 -1.07 -14.62 16.86
CA VAL A 29 -2.08 -14.70 15.81
C VAL A 29 -2.70 -13.31 15.57
N PRO A 30 -2.56 -12.76 14.35
CA PRO A 30 -3.10 -11.44 14.04
C PRO A 30 -4.63 -11.49 13.99
N GLN A 31 -5.28 -10.67 14.82
CA GLN A 31 -6.74 -10.55 14.84
C GLN A 31 -7.30 -9.95 13.54
N HIS A 32 -6.60 -8.94 13.02
CA HIS A 32 -7.00 -8.23 11.81
C HIS A 32 -5.93 -8.36 10.74
N LEU A 33 -6.37 -8.77 9.55
CA LEU A 33 -5.58 -8.91 8.35
C LEU A 33 -6.04 -7.89 7.31
N ALA A 34 -5.13 -7.54 6.41
CA ALA A 34 -5.41 -6.67 5.30
C ALA A 34 -4.89 -7.31 4.01
N TYR A 35 -5.75 -7.36 2.99
CA TYR A 35 -5.29 -7.60 1.63
C TYR A 35 -4.78 -6.28 1.08
N VAL A 36 -3.52 -6.28 0.66
CA VAL A 36 -2.86 -5.10 0.14
C VAL A 36 -2.29 -5.35 -1.23
N GLU A 37 -2.23 -4.27 -1.99
CA GLU A 37 -1.60 -4.22 -3.29
C GLU A 37 -0.39 -3.32 -3.23
N TRP A 38 0.75 -3.83 -3.66
CA TRP A 38 2.02 -3.18 -3.45
C TRP A 38 2.33 -2.17 -4.54
N PHE A 39 2.93 -1.06 -4.13
CA PHE A 39 3.68 -0.21 -5.03
C PHE A 39 5.13 -0.69 -5.12
N MET A 40 5.84 -0.24 -6.16
CA MET A 40 7.27 -0.49 -6.27
C MET A 40 8.05 0.19 -5.14
N GLN A 41 9.22 -0.36 -4.82
CA GLN A 41 10.12 0.23 -3.84
C GLN A 41 10.51 1.66 -4.24
N PHE A 42 10.77 2.49 -3.24
CA PHE A 42 11.29 3.83 -3.46
C PHE A 42 12.61 3.78 -4.23
N ALA A 43 12.79 4.70 -5.17
CA ALA A 43 14.09 4.94 -5.75
C ALA A 43 15.06 5.43 -4.67
N GLN A 44 16.37 5.26 -4.91
CA GLN A 44 17.42 5.70 -3.98
C GLN A 44 17.33 7.20 -3.66
N SER A 45 16.85 8.01 -4.60
CA SER A 45 16.65 9.45 -4.43
C SER A 45 15.29 9.93 -4.98
N PRO A 46 14.72 11.02 -4.41
CA PRO A 46 13.56 11.70 -4.99
C PRO A 46 13.85 12.16 -6.42
N LYS A 47 12.83 12.18 -7.28
CA LYS A 47 12.99 12.61 -8.68
C LYS A 47 12.48 14.04 -8.86
N GLY A 48 13.30 14.90 -9.45
CA GLY A 48 12.91 16.24 -9.86
C GLY A 48 13.00 17.31 -8.76
N PRO A 49 12.78 18.58 -9.11
CA PRO A 49 13.01 19.73 -8.22
C PRO A 49 12.02 19.80 -7.04
N HIS A 50 10.89 19.10 -7.12
CA HIS A 50 9.85 19.09 -6.09
C HIS A 50 10.16 18.17 -4.89
N GLY A 51 11.24 17.37 -4.94
CA GLY A 51 11.69 16.57 -3.79
C GLY A 51 10.76 15.41 -3.38
N LEU A 52 9.84 15.01 -4.25
CA LEU A 52 8.87 13.93 -3.98
C LEU A 52 9.33 12.60 -4.57
N TYR A 53 8.99 11.50 -3.89
CA TYR A 53 9.28 10.17 -4.41
C TYR A 53 8.20 9.73 -5.38
N LYS A 54 8.62 9.27 -6.56
CA LYS A 54 7.69 8.71 -7.54
C LYS A 54 7.54 7.21 -7.32
N ILE A 55 6.32 6.75 -7.16
CA ILE A 55 5.96 5.33 -7.07
C ILE A 55 5.02 4.92 -8.22
N ARG A 56 4.96 3.61 -8.48
CA ARG A 56 4.06 2.98 -9.45
C ARG A 56 3.59 1.65 -8.90
N SER A 57 2.44 1.16 -9.33
CA SER A 57 1.93 -0.17 -8.94
C SER A 57 2.95 -1.24 -9.30
N SER A 58 3.11 -2.23 -8.41
CA SER A 58 3.99 -3.37 -8.60
C SER A 58 3.22 -4.49 -9.28
N PHE A 59 3.86 -5.15 -10.23
CA PHE A 59 3.28 -6.28 -10.96
C PHE A 59 4.25 -7.46 -10.91
N ASN A 60 3.71 -8.67 -10.80
CA ASN A 60 4.51 -9.89 -10.86
C ASN A 60 4.92 -10.24 -12.30
N SER A 61 5.74 -11.28 -12.48
CA SER A 61 6.21 -11.73 -13.80
C SER A 61 5.09 -12.14 -14.76
N LYS A 62 3.89 -12.40 -14.26
CA LYS A 62 2.69 -12.76 -15.02
C LYS A 62 1.79 -11.56 -15.34
N GLY A 63 2.16 -10.36 -14.89
CA GLY A 63 1.42 -9.12 -15.14
C GLY A 63 0.25 -8.84 -14.19
N TYR A 64 0.07 -9.65 -13.14
CA TYR A 64 -0.92 -9.36 -12.09
C TYR A 64 -0.36 -8.39 -11.05
N GLN A 65 -1.26 -7.62 -10.43
CA GLN A 65 -0.92 -6.75 -9.30
C GLN A 65 -0.22 -7.58 -8.21
N ASP A 66 0.93 -7.10 -7.77
CA ASP A 66 1.69 -7.73 -6.68
C ASP A 66 0.93 -7.49 -5.38
N SER A 67 0.33 -8.54 -4.80
CA SER A 67 -0.54 -8.44 -3.64
C SER A 67 -0.19 -9.45 -2.54
N THR A 68 -0.53 -9.10 -1.30
CA THR A 68 -0.23 -9.95 -0.14
C THR A 68 -1.25 -9.71 0.97
N ILE A 69 -1.49 -10.72 1.80
CA ILE A 69 -2.24 -10.57 3.05
C ILE A 69 -1.24 -10.32 4.18
N VAL A 70 -1.41 -9.19 4.89
CA VAL A 70 -0.52 -8.80 6.00
C VAL A 70 -1.34 -8.50 7.26
N PRO A 71 -0.78 -8.71 8.46
CA PRO A 71 -1.36 -8.19 9.69
C PRO A 71 -1.51 -6.67 9.65
N VAL A 72 -2.64 -6.13 10.10
CA VAL A 72 -2.86 -4.67 10.16
C VAL A 72 -1.80 -3.99 11.05
N MET A 73 -1.33 -4.68 12.09
CA MET A 73 -0.25 -4.20 12.97
C MET A 73 1.11 -4.05 12.29
N ALA A 74 1.28 -4.54 11.06
CA ALA A 74 2.49 -4.34 10.27
C ALA A 74 2.54 -2.94 9.62
N PHE A 75 1.42 -2.21 9.55
CA PHE A 75 1.37 -0.86 9.00
C PHE A 75 1.97 0.15 9.98
N ARG A 76 2.88 1.00 9.49
CA ARG A 76 3.53 2.01 10.31
C ARG A 76 2.73 3.30 10.40
N HIS A 77 2.26 3.80 9.25
CA HIS A 77 1.48 5.02 9.16
C HIS A 77 0.80 5.10 7.78
N SER A 78 -0.23 5.92 7.69
CA SER A 78 -0.80 6.36 6.43
C SER A 78 0.13 7.36 5.76
N ILE A 79 0.05 7.46 4.43
CA ILE A 79 0.82 8.43 3.64
C ILE A 79 -0.09 9.17 2.68
N HIS A 80 0.35 10.35 2.25
CA HIS A 80 -0.35 11.13 1.24
C HIS A 80 0.23 10.86 -0.14
N LEU A 81 -0.65 10.42 -1.05
CA LEU A 81 -0.34 10.18 -2.45
C LEU A 81 -0.94 11.28 -3.32
N TYR A 82 -0.13 11.84 -4.20
CA TYR A 82 -0.58 12.72 -5.27
C TYR A 82 -0.60 11.96 -6.59
N PRO A 83 -1.73 11.85 -7.29
CA PRO A 83 -1.77 11.20 -8.59
C PRO A 83 -0.93 11.99 -9.58
N LYS A 84 -0.08 11.32 -10.34
CA LYS A 84 0.62 11.95 -11.45
C LYS A 84 -0.33 12.00 -12.64
N PHE A 85 -0.82 13.19 -12.96
CA PHE A 85 -1.57 13.45 -14.19
C PHE A 85 -0.61 13.73 -15.36
N GLY A 86 -1.11 13.50 -16.57
CA GLY A 86 -0.43 13.85 -17.83
C GLY A 86 -0.58 15.33 -18.15
N SER A 87 -0.70 15.65 -19.43
CA SER A 87 -0.99 17.02 -19.90
C SER A 87 -2.38 17.52 -19.49
N ALA A 88 -3.32 16.61 -19.20
CA ALA A 88 -4.66 16.91 -18.72
C ALA A 88 -5.06 15.92 -17.62
N VAL A 89 -5.90 16.41 -16.70
CA VAL A 89 -6.61 15.56 -15.72
C VAL A 89 -7.85 15.01 -16.41
N LEU A 90 -8.08 13.71 -16.27
CA LEU A 90 -9.24 13.03 -16.80
C LEU A 90 -10.48 13.38 -15.94
N PRO A 91 -11.58 13.92 -16.53
CA PRO A 91 -12.76 14.39 -15.78
C PRO A 91 -13.45 13.30 -14.95
N GLU A 92 -13.29 12.03 -15.33
CA GLU A 92 -13.88 10.87 -14.68
C GLU A 92 -13.20 10.49 -13.36
N TRP A 93 -12.05 11.07 -13.05
CA TRP A 93 -11.32 10.76 -11.82
C TRP A 93 -12.08 11.25 -10.60
N THR A 94 -12.43 10.30 -9.74
CA THR A 94 -12.99 10.56 -8.41
C THR A 94 -11.95 10.27 -7.36
N SER A 95 -12.11 10.81 -6.15
CA SER A 95 -11.24 10.47 -5.02
C SER A 95 -11.21 8.96 -4.72
N SER A 96 -12.27 8.24 -5.08
CA SER A 96 -12.38 6.78 -4.92
C SER A 96 -11.74 5.99 -6.06
N SER A 97 -11.78 6.47 -7.31
CA SER A 97 -11.28 5.73 -8.48
C SER A 97 -9.84 6.06 -8.83
N VAL A 98 -9.35 7.24 -8.38
CA VAL A 98 -8.03 7.74 -8.78
C VAL A 98 -6.89 6.80 -8.41
N LEU A 99 -7.05 5.97 -7.37
CA LEU A 99 -6.05 4.99 -6.98
C LEU A 99 -5.91 3.84 -8.00
N ASP A 100 -7.00 3.50 -8.68
CA ASP A 100 -7.05 2.44 -9.69
C ASP A 100 -6.77 2.98 -11.10
N ASP A 101 -7.19 4.22 -11.37
CA ASP A 101 -7.12 4.85 -12.69
C ASP A 101 -5.71 5.35 -13.08
N THR A 102 -4.88 5.72 -12.10
CA THR A 102 -3.52 6.22 -12.35
C THR A 102 -2.43 5.21 -12.02
N LYS A 103 -1.46 5.11 -12.92
CA LYS A 103 -0.35 4.15 -12.80
C LYS A 103 0.82 4.68 -11.98
N GLN A 104 0.79 5.96 -11.61
CA GLN A 104 1.94 6.66 -11.02
C GLN A 104 1.49 7.69 -10.00
N PHE A 105 2.16 7.69 -8.85
CA PHE A 105 1.90 8.63 -7.76
C PHE A 105 3.19 9.28 -7.29
N TYR A 106 3.05 10.44 -6.67
CA TYR A 106 4.09 11.07 -5.88
C TYR A 106 3.75 10.90 -4.40
N VAL A 107 4.72 10.42 -3.62
CA VAL A 107 4.63 10.33 -2.17
C VAL A 107 5.13 11.63 -1.56
N ASN A 108 4.31 12.20 -0.68
CA ASN A 108 4.67 13.37 0.09
C ASN A 108 5.62 13.01 1.25
N SER A 109 6.90 13.32 1.10
CA SER A 109 7.95 13.13 2.10
C SER A 109 7.87 14.11 3.29
N PHE A 110 7.00 15.11 3.24
CA PHE A 110 6.90 16.17 4.26
C PHE A 110 5.75 15.95 5.25
N SER A 111 4.78 15.08 4.92
CA SER A 111 3.63 14.77 5.78
C SER A 111 3.99 13.91 6.98
N ASP A 112 5.11 13.18 6.92
CA ASP A 112 5.58 12.27 7.98
C ASP A 112 6.38 13.01 9.09
N CYS A 113 6.01 14.25 9.38
CA CYS A 113 6.67 15.10 10.39
C CYS A 113 6.05 14.94 11.79
N CYS A 114 5.34 13.84 12.07
CA CYS A 114 4.86 13.57 13.41
C CYS A 114 5.97 12.91 14.24
N CYS A 115 6.56 13.74 15.10
CA CYS A 115 7.58 13.45 16.12
C CYS A 115 9.02 13.27 15.59
N LYS A 116 9.74 14.40 15.47
CA LYS A 116 11.14 14.41 15.89
C LYS A 116 11.21 14.46 17.40
#